data_AF-A0A3D3DDD8-F1
#
_entry.id   AF-A0A3D3DDD8-F1
#
_cell.length_a   1.000
_cell.length_b   1.000
_cell.length_c   1.000
_cell.angle_alpha   90.00
_cell.angle_beta   90.00
_cell.angle_gamma   90.00
#
_symmetry.space_group_name_H-M   'P 1'
#
loop_
_entity.id
_entity.type
_entity.pdbx_description
1 polymer ?
#
loop_
_entity_poly.entity_id
_entity_poly.type
_entity_poly.pdbx_seq_one_letter_code
_entity_poly.pdbx_strand_id
1 'polypeptide(L)'
;MSNSNLEKVNSEINFQFCTECLLEGIGVDLKTIKQRLSFLGDSLIIAGSKNKTHIHIHTDKPEDVFAELSEFGTIVKTKVDDMHKQHTKIKLDTQIKSIGLVTDSTCDLPPEIIKKYNIQVVPIVIQVGEKSYLDQVEIKPKDFCYLLQTSNQKISTSQPSPAFFTEIYNKIAAKYESIISLHISEKLSGTIQGARMGCKDMEYSNKIHIVDSKTSSVALGLLVAEAAQLIQEGFRLEEIINRLKNAADNVKIFISIPTLKYLMRSGRLSKAKGLLGTLLNLKPIL
;
A
#
# COMPACT_ATOMS: atom_id res chain seq x y z
N MET A 1 21.68 -17.60 -40.48
CA MET A 1 22.34 -17.33 -39.19
C MET A 1 21.32 -16.58 -38.33
N SER A 2 20.35 -17.28 -37.73
CA SER A 2 20.41 -18.06 -36.49
C SER A 2 20.08 -17.22 -35.25
N ASN A 3 18.84 -17.44 -34.79
CA ASN A 3 18.36 -17.46 -33.41
C ASN A 3 18.49 -16.22 -32.51
N SER A 4 17.33 -15.66 -32.14
CA SER A 4 16.77 -15.98 -30.81
C SER A 4 15.32 -15.49 -30.71
N ASN A 5 14.40 -16.34 -31.15
CA ASN A 5 13.04 -16.33 -30.60
C ASN A 5 13.16 -16.68 -29.13
N LEU A 6 13.07 -15.67 -28.27
CA LEU A 6 12.67 -15.85 -26.87
C LEU A 6 11.19 -16.27 -26.91
N GLU A 7 10.98 -17.55 -27.16
CA GLU A 7 9.71 -18.20 -26.89
C GLU A 7 9.34 -17.91 -25.43
N LYS A 8 8.24 -17.18 -25.25
CA LYS A 8 7.52 -17.16 -23.99
C LYS A 8 7.22 -18.61 -23.63
N VAL A 9 7.93 -19.14 -22.65
CA VAL A 9 7.53 -20.36 -21.94
C VAL A 9 6.25 -20.00 -21.18
N ASN A 10 5.12 -20.10 -21.87
CA ASN A 10 3.83 -20.31 -21.22
C ASN A 10 3.90 -21.74 -20.68
N SER A 11 4.46 -21.90 -19.47
CA SER A 11 4.24 -23.12 -18.71
C SER A 11 2.78 -23.09 -18.25
N GLU A 12 1.88 -23.65 -19.06
CA GLU A 12 0.55 -23.99 -18.57
C GLU A 12 0.75 -24.90 -17.34
N ILE A 13 0.26 -24.44 -16.19
CA ILE A 13 0.30 -25.21 -14.95
C ILE A 13 -0.76 -26.28 -15.10
N ASN A 14 -0.33 -27.51 -15.39
CA ASN A 14 -1.24 -28.64 -15.63
C ASN A 14 -1.78 -29.26 -14.35
N PHE A 15 -1.11 -29.03 -13.22
CA PHE A 15 -1.43 -29.63 -11.93
C PHE A 15 -1.46 -28.59 -10.81
N GLN A 16 -2.35 -28.76 -9.83
CA GLN A 16 -2.61 -27.77 -8.79
C GLN A 16 -1.51 -27.67 -7.73
N PHE A 17 -0.85 -28.78 -7.37
CA PHE A 17 0.06 -28.81 -6.23
C PHE A 17 1.50 -29.11 -6.62
N CYS A 18 2.42 -28.37 -6.02
CA CYS A 18 3.83 -28.70 -5.94
C CYS A 18 4.03 -29.58 -4.69
N THR A 19 4.35 -30.85 -4.90
CA THR A 19 4.51 -31.85 -3.85
C THR A 19 5.98 -32.20 -3.70
N GLU A 20 6.56 -31.86 -2.55
CA GLU A 20 7.93 -32.16 -2.19
C GLU A 20 7.96 -33.12 -0.99
N CYS A 21 8.88 -34.08 -1.00
CA CYS A 21 9.16 -34.90 0.18
C CYS A 21 10.60 -35.37 0.27
N LEU A 22 11.00 -35.68 1.51
CA LEU A 22 12.26 -36.31 1.84
C LEU A 22 12.02 -37.75 2.28
N LEU A 23 12.54 -38.70 1.51
CA LEU A 23 12.47 -40.13 1.75
C LEU A 23 13.81 -40.63 2.33
N GLU A 24 13.77 -41.35 3.46
CA GLU A 24 14.91 -42.05 4.04
C GLU A 24 14.65 -43.57 4.06
N GLY A 25 15.61 -44.37 3.59
CA GLY A 25 15.48 -45.82 3.49
C GLY A 25 16.79 -46.48 3.11
N ILE A 26 16.94 -47.79 3.24
CA ILE A 26 18.19 -48.48 2.88
C ILE A 26 18.04 -49.05 1.47
N GLY A 27 18.76 -48.47 0.50
CA GLY A 27 18.81 -49.01 -0.87
C GLY A 27 17.62 -48.60 -1.74
N VAL A 28 17.16 -47.35 -1.64
CA VAL A 28 16.06 -46.81 -2.43
C VAL A 28 16.29 -47.00 -3.93
N ASP A 29 15.39 -47.72 -4.61
CA ASP A 29 15.42 -47.93 -6.06
C ASP A 29 14.83 -46.73 -6.81
N LEU A 30 15.70 -45.77 -7.10
CA LEU A 30 15.36 -44.53 -7.80
C LEU A 30 14.75 -44.78 -9.19
N LYS A 31 15.09 -45.89 -9.85
CA LYS A 31 14.57 -46.20 -11.19
C LYS A 31 13.09 -46.58 -11.12
N THR A 32 12.74 -47.42 -10.16
CA THR A 32 11.36 -47.85 -9.92
C THR A 32 10.50 -46.69 -9.41
N ILE A 33 11.02 -45.87 -8.47
CA ILE A 33 10.31 -44.66 -8.02
C ILE A 33 10.02 -43.72 -9.20
N LYS A 34 11.01 -43.48 -10.06
CA LYS A 34 10.83 -42.61 -11.22
C LYS A 34 9.73 -43.13 -12.14
N GLN A 35 9.70 -44.43 -12.39
CA GLN A 35 8.67 -45.05 -13.23
C GLN A 35 7.28 -44.89 -12.62
N ARG A 36 7.10 -45.21 -11.33
CA ARG A 36 5.79 -45.13 -10.68
C ARG A 36 5.26 -43.70 -10.56
N LEU A 37 6.12 -42.78 -10.11
CA LEU A 37 5.73 -41.39 -9.95
C LEU A 37 5.51 -40.65 -11.28
N SER A 38 6.13 -41.10 -12.38
CA SER A 38 5.92 -40.48 -13.69
C SER A 38 4.48 -40.55 -14.20
N PHE A 39 3.65 -41.43 -13.65
CA PHE A 39 2.22 -41.52 -13.98
C PHE A 39 1.32 -40.64 -13.10
N LEU A 40 1.86 -40.10 -12.00
CA LEU A 40 1.10 -39.32 -11.01
C LEU A 40 1.20 -37.81 -11.22
N GLY A 41 2.02 -37.34 -12.15
CA GLY A 41 2.26 -35.92 -12.33
C GLY A 41 3.36 -35.58 -13.34
N ASP A 42 3.71 -34.30 -13.42
CA ASP A 42 4.81 -33.80 -14.24
C ASP A 42 5.95 -33.17 -13.41
N SER A 43 6.98 -32.68 -14.10
CA SER A 43 8.14 -32.02 -13.49
C SER A 43 8.80 -32.81 -12.35
N LEU A 44 8.82 -34.15 -12.46
CA LEU A 44 9.42 -35.04 -11.47
C LEU A 44 10.94 -34.84 -11.38
N ILE A 45 11.40 -34.37 -10.22
CA ILE A 45 12.81 -34.26 -9.86
C ILE A 45 13.09 -35.18 -8.69
N ILE A 46 14.11 -36.02 -8.83
CA ILE A 46 14.60 -36.92 -7.79
C ILE A 46 16.08 -36.64 -7.59
N ALA A 47 16.47 -36.18 -6.41
CA ALA A 47 17.85 -35.81 -6.09
C ALA A 47 18.26 -36.37 -4.73
N GLY A 48 19.45 -36.96 -4.62
CA GLY A 48 19.96 -37.47 -3.35
C GLY A 48 20.77 -38.76 -3.49
N SER A 49 20.86 -39.48 -2.38
CA SER A 49 21.57 -40.75 -2.26
C SER A 49 20.59 -41.90 -1.99
N LYS A 50 21.06 -43.15 -2.12
CA LYS A 50 20.27 -44.35 -1.80
C LYS A 50 19.72 -44.40 -0.38
N ASN A 51 20.25 -43.56 0.52
CA ASN A 51 19.82 -43.50 1.92
C ASN A 51 18.89 -42.32 2.23
N LYS A 52 18.91 -41.28 1.38
CA LYS A 52 18.20 -40.04 1.59
C LYS A 52 17.94 -39.35 0.26
N THR A 53 16.68 -39.30 -0.15
CA THR A 53 16.24 -38.85 -1.47
C THR A 53 15.21 -37.74 -1.33
N HIS A 54 15.46 -36.59 -1.96
CA HIS A 54 14.50 -35.52 -2.13
C HIS A 54 13.73 -35.73 -3.42
N ILE A 55 12.42 -35.61 -3.35
CA ILE A 55 11.51 -35.84 -4.47
C ILE A 55 10.62 -34.62 -4.59
N HIS A 56 10.47 -34.12 -5.81
CA HIS A 56 9.59 -33.02 -6.19
C HIS A 56 8.77 -33.48 -7.38
N ILE A 57 7.45 -33.29 -7.33
CA ILE A 57 6.55 -33.58 -8.44
C ILE A 57 5.38 -32.60 -8.40
N HIS A 58 4.87 -32.22 -9.57
CA HIS A 58 3.60 -31.50 -9.65
C HIS A 58 2.46 -32.49 -9.88
N THR A 59 1.43 -32.45 -9.04
CA THR A 59 0.30 -33.39 -9.10
C THR A 59 -0.98 -32.74 -8.57
N ASP A 60 -2.13 -33.28 -8.95
CA ASP A 60 -3.41 -32.93 -8.32
C ASP A 60 -3.71 -33.78 -7.08
N LYS A 61 -2.92 -34.85 -6.85
CA LYS A 61 -3.11 -35.83 -5.77
C LYS A 61 -1.83 -36.09 -4.98
N PRO A 62 -1.38 -35.14 -4.14
CA PRO A 62 -0.21 -35.30 -3.29
C PRO A 62 -0.24 -36.58 -2.43
N GLU A 63 -1.42 -37.00 -1.99
CA GLU A 63 -1.65 -38.20 -1.20
C GLU A 63 -1.24 -39.49 -1.91
N ASP A 64 -1.50 -39.61 -3.21
CA ASP A 64 -1.14 -40.79 -4.00
C ASP A 64 0.38 -40.89 -4.15
N VAL A 65 1.06 -39.73 -4.28
CA VAL A 65 2.53 -39.65 -4.33
C VAL A 65 3.14 -40.13 -3.01
N PHE A 66 2.61 -39.69 -1.87
CA PHE A 66 3.11 -40.14 -0.57
C PHE A 66 2.80 -41.62 -0.31
N ALA A 67 1.64 -42.11 -0.73
CA ALA A 67 1.28 -43.52 -0.62
C ALA A 67 2.28 -44.40 -1.39
N GLU A 68 2.56 -44.09 -2.65
CA GLU A 68 3.56 -44.80 -3.45
C GLU A 68 4.95 -44.77 -2.81
N LEU A 69 5.37 -43.61 -2.30
CA LEU A 69 6.71 -43.45 -1.71
C LEU A 69 6.89 -44.18 -0.38
N SER A 70 5.82 -44.38 0.37
CA SER A 70 5.86 -45.14 1.63
C SER A 70 6.28 -46.60 1.46
N GLU A 71 6.12 -47.18 0.26
CA GLU A 71 6.59 -48.53 -0.06
C GLU A 71 8.13 -48.62 -0.17
N PHE A 72 8.81 -47.50 -0.40
CA PHE A 72 10.26 -47.47 -0.67
C PHE A 72 11.10 -46.97 0.51
N GLY A 73 10.46 -46.44 1.56
CA GLY A 73 11.16 -45.94 2.74
C GLY A 73 10.26 -45.09 3.65
N THR A 74 10.86 -44.51 4.67
CA THR A 74 10.19 -43.63 5.61
C THR A 74 10.18 -42.20 5.07
N ILE A 75 9.01 -41.59 4.95
CA ILE A 75 8.88 -40.17 4.60
C ILE A 75 9.15 -39.34 5.86
N VAL A 76 10.21 -38.55 5.84
CA VAL A 76 10.68 -37.76 7.00
C VAL A 76 10.20 -36.32 6.95
N LYS A 77 9.93 -35.80 5.76
CA LYS A 77 9.43 -34.44 5.56
C LYS A 77 8.55 -34.38 4.32
N THR A 78 7.46 -33.62 4.40
CA THR A 78 6.60 -33.30 3.26
C THR A 78 6.37 -31.78 3.19
N LYS A 79 6.11 -31.30 1.99
CA LYS A 79 5.67 -29.93 1.71
C LYS A 79 4.76 -29.97 0.49
N VAL A 80 3.57 -29.39 0.61
CA VAL A 80 2.57 -29.33 -0.47
C VAL A 80 2.16 -27.88 -0.62
N ASP A 81 2.50 -27.28 -1.75
CA ASP A 81 2.17 -25.90 -2.06
C ASP A 81 1.16 -25.84 -3.22
N ASP A 82 0.11 -25.03 -3.06
CA ASP A 82 -0.84 -24.74 -4.13
C ASP A 82 -0.22 -23.77 -5.14
N MET A 83 0.15 -24.28 -6.32
CA MET A 83 0.81 -23.52 -7.37
C MET A 83 -0.14 -22.48 -7.99
N HIS A 84 -1.44 -22.77 -8.07
CA HIS A 84 -2.41 -21.80 -8.59
C HIS A 84 -2.57 -20.59 -7.67
N LYS A 85 -2.59 -20.77 -6.34
CA LYS A 85 -2.66 -19.66 -5.38
C LYS A 85 -1.39 -18.80 -5.41
N GLN A 86 -0.22 -19.40 -5.53
CA GLN A 86 1.05 -18.66 -5.63
C GLN A 86 1.11 -17.85 -6.93
N HIS A 87 0.76 -18.43 -8.08
CA HIS A 87 0.73 -17.73 -9.36
C HIS A 87 -0.36 -16.66 -9.43
N THR A 88 -1.54 -16.89 -8.85
CA THR A 88 -2.64 -15.92 -8.83
C THR A 88 -2.28 -14.67 -8.02
N LYS A 89 -1.67 -14.85 -6.84
CA LYS A 89 -1.19 -13.73 -6.01
C LYS A 89 -0.10 -12.93 -6.72
N ILE A 90 0.85 -13.60 -7.38
CA ILE A 90 1.90 -12.95 -8.18
C ILE A 90 1.29 -12.20 -9.38
N LYS A 91 0.30 -12.76 -10.07
CA LYS A 91 -0.41 -12.07 -11.18
C LYS A 91 -1.20 -10.84 -10.71
N LEU A 92 -1.86 -10.92 -9.55
CA LEU A 92 -2.57 -9.77 -8.94
C LEU A 92 -1.62 -8.66 -8.48
N ASP A 93 -0.45 -9.02 -7.95
CA ASP A 93 0.57 -8.06 -7.52
C ASP A 93 1.38 -7.47 -8.70
N THR A 94 1.38 -8.14 -9.86
CA THR A 94 2.05 -7.66 -11.10
C THR A 94 1.10 -7.00 -12.11
N GLN A 95 -0.22 -7.03 -11.88
CA GLN A 95 -1.17 -6.34 -12.74
C GLN A 95 -1.13 -4.83 -12.49
N ILE A 96 -0.78 -4.07 -13.54
CA ILE A 96 -0.91 -2.62 -13.52
C ILE A 96 -2.41 -2.27 -13.44
N LYS A 97 -2.79 -1.52 -12.41
CA LYS A 97 -4.14 -0.98 -12.22
C LYS A 97 -4.25 0.40 -12.88
N SER A 98 -5.46 0.86 -13.18
CA SER A 98 -5.65 2.11 -13.93
C SER A 98 -5.20 3.36 -13.13
N ILE A 99 -5.70 3.56 -11.91
CA ILE A 99 -5.47 4.79 -11.15
C ILE A 99 -5.14 4.49 -9.68
N GLY A 100 -4.00 4.99 -9.21
CA GLY A 100 -3.59 4.97 -7.81
C GLY A 100 -4.00 6.25 -7.09
N LEU A 101 -4.23 6.15 -5.78
CA LEU A 101 -4.66 7.28 -4.95
C LEU A 101 -3.67 7.56 -3.83
N VAL A 102 -3.22 8.81 -3.75
CA VAL A 102 -2.34 9.34 -2.71
C VAL A 102 -3.06 10.47 -1.99
N THR A 103 -2.93 10.51 -0.68
CA THR A 103 -3.35 11.63 0.16
C THR A 103 -2.36 11.84 1.31
N ASP A 104 -2.64 12.76 2.23
CA ASP A 104 -1.86 12.95 3.44
C ASP A 104 -2.65 12.59 4.71
N SER A 105 -1.95 12.49 5.85
CA SER A 105 -2.55 12.02 7.11
C SER A 105 -3.61 12.94 7.69
N THR A 106 -3.81 14.15 7.13
CA THR A 106 -4.88 15.05 7.57
C THR A 106 -6.24 14.70 6.98
N CYS A 107 -6.37 13.62 6.20
CA CYS A 107 -7.63 13.23 5.57
C CYS A 107 -8.68 12.65 6.55
N ASP A 108 -8.28 12.25 7.77
CA ASP A 108 -9.16 11.64 8.78
C ASP A 108 -10.02 10.47 8.24
N LEU A 109 -9.51 9.75 7.24
CA LEU A 109 -10.17 8.54 6.74
C LEU A 109 -10.06 7.39 7.74
N PRO A 110 -11.13 6.59 7.91
CA PRO A 110 -11.04 5.36 8.68
C PRO A 110 -10.03 4.37 8.06
N PRO A 111 -9.23 3.65 8.86
CA PRO A 111 -8.24 2.69 8.37
C PRO A 111 -8.82 1.62 7.44
N GLU A 112 -10.06 1.21 7.65
CA GLU A 112 -10.79 0.26 6.81
C GLU A 112 -11.01 0.79 5.39
N ILE A 113 -11.27 2.09 5.22
CA ILE A 113 -11.42 2.72 3.90
C ILE A 113 -10.06 2.82 3.21
N ILE A 114 -9.03 3.25 3.94
CA ILE A 114 -7.64 3.30 3.45
C ILE A 114 -7.22 1.93 2.92
N LYS A 115 -7.46 0.86 3.70
CA LYS A 115 -7.15 -0.51 3.33
C LYS A 115 -7.98 -1.02 2.15
N LYS A 116 -9.31 -0.80 2.18
CA LYS A 116 -10.24 -1.27 1.13
C LYS A 116 -9.84 -0.75 -0.25
N TYR A 117 -9.48 0.52 -0.34
CA TYR A 117 -9.15 1.19 -1.59
C TYR A 117 -7.65 1.28 -1.87
N ASN A 118 -6.80 0.67 -1.02
CA ASN A 118 -5.35 0.73 -1.12
C ASN A 118 -4.80 2.17 -1.25
N ILE A 119 -5.37 3.09 -0.47
CA ILE A 119 -5.01 4.52 -0.49
C ILE A 119 -3.64 4.68 0.17
N GLN A 120 -2.74 5.39 -0.49
CA GLN A 120 -1.41 5.67 0.05
C GLN A 120 -1.45 6.99 0.82
N VAL A 121 -1.21 6.93 2.13
CA VAL A 121 -1.28 8.08 3.02
C VAL A 121 0.12 8.55 3.37
N VAL A 122 0.43 9.81 3.06
CA VAL A 122 1.69 10.46 3.39
C VAL A 122 1.58 11.11 4.77
N PRO A 123 2.35 10.68 5.78
CA PRO A 123 2.27 11.24 7.12
C PRO A 123 2.80 12.67 7.17
N ILE A 124 2.01 13.57 7.76
CA ILE A 124 2.50 14.89 8.20
C ILE A 124 3.49 14.68 9.37
N VAL A 125 4.46 15.58 9.51
CA VAL A 125 5.45 15.51 10.57
C VAL A 125 5.02 16.37 11.76
N ILE A 126 5.01 15.77 12.95
CA ILE A 126 4.80 16.44 14.23
C ILE A 126 6.15 16.63 14.91
N GLN A 127 6.47 17.87 15.27
CA GLN A 127 7.70 18.23 15.99
C GLN A 127 7.39 18.48 17.46
N VAL A 128 8.16 17.85 18.34
CA VAL A 128 8.12 18.05 19.80
C VAL A 128 9.53 18.34 20.27
N GLY A 129 9.84 19.61 20.52
CA GLY A 129 11.21 20.05 20.76
C GLY A 129 12.10 19.75 19.55
N GLU A 130 13.11 18.90 19.75
CA GLU A 130 14.05 18.45 18.71
C GLU A 130 13.63 17.12 18.06
N LYS A 131 12.59 16.46 18.59
CA LYS A 131 12.10 15.17 18.08
C LYS A 131 11.05 15.37 17.00
N SER A 132 11.08 14.51 15.99
CA SER A 132 10.09 14.46 14.93
C SER A 132 9.35 13.12 14.98
N TYR A 133 8.06 13.15 14.72
CA TYR A 133 7.16 12.00 14.70
C TYR A 133 6.33 12.04 13.42
N LEU A 134 6.12 10.87 12.81
CA LEU A 134 5.20 10.69 11.69
C LEU A 134 3.77 10.53 12.23
N ASP A 135 2.90 11.46 11.85
CA ASP A 135 1.50 11.48 12.25
C ASP A 135 0.79 10.18 11.84
N GLN A 136 -0.05 9.66 12.75
CA GLN A 136 -0.76 8.38 12.64
C GLN A 136 0.13 7.14 12.48
N VAL A 137 1.45 7.26 12.37
CA VAL A 137 2.39 6.13 12.27
C VAL A 137 3.12 5.94 13.59
N GLU A 138 3.88 6.94 14.01
CA GLU A 138 4.70 6.92 15.23
C GLU A 138 3.99 7.56 16.43
N ILE A 139 3.00 8.41 16.17
CA ILE A 139 2.21 9.09 17.20
C ILE A 139 0.72 8.98 16.88
N LYS A 140 -0.08 8.58 17.88
CA LYS A 140 -1.54 8.49 17.74
C LYS A 140 -2.21 9.73 18.38
N PRO A 141 -3.47 10.04 18.01
CA PRO A 141 -4.18 11.20 18.54
C PRO A 141 -4.21 11.27 20.08
N LYS A 142 -4.38 10.13 20.76
CA LYS A 142 -4.37 10.07 22.23
C LYS A 142 -3.03 10.49 22.82
N ASP A 143 -1.92 9.99 22.26
CA ASP A 143 -0.57 10.33 22.71
C ASP A 143 -0.25 11.80 22.43
N PHE A 144 -0.68 12.32 21.28
CA PHE A 144 -0.56 13.72 20.94
C PHE A 144 -1.32 14.64 21.91
N CYS A 145 -2.57 14.29 22.26
CA CYS A 145 -3.34 15.03 23.26
C CYS A 145 -2.66 15.02 24.63
N TYR A 146 -2.13 13.87 25.05
CA TYR A 146 -1.36 13.75 26.29
C TYR A 146 -0.10 14.63 26.27
N LEU A 147 0.67 14.61 25.18
CA LEU A 147 1.86 15.45 25.01
C LEU A 147 1.52 16.95 25.00
N LEU A 148 0.41 17.34 24.38
CA LEU A 148 -0.07 18.74 24.38
C LEU A 148 -0.38 19.27 25.79
N GLN A 149 -0.77 18.39 26.71
CA GLN A 149 -1.13 18.76 28.08
C GLN A 149 0.06 18.69 29.04
N THR A 150 0.98 17.75 28.83
CA THR A 150 2.04 17.42 29.79
C THR A 150 3.43 17.92 29.39
N SER A 151 3.66 18.17 28.09
CA SER A 151 4.96 18.60 27.61
C SER A 151 5.16 20.10 27.79
N ASN A 152 6.31 20.47 28.36
CA ASN A 152 6.80 21.85 28.37
C ASN A 152 7.50 22.24 27.05
N GLN A 153 7.69 21.28 26.12
CA GLN A 153 8.35 21.55 24.85
C GLN A 153 7.41 22.20 23.84
N LYS A 154 8.00 22.98 22.92
CA LYS A 154 7.26 23.53 21.78
C LYS A 154 6.80 22.39 20.88
N ILE A 155 5.50 22.38 20.58
CA ILE A 155 4.88 21.46 19.63
C ILE A 155 4.46 22.23 18.38
N SER A 156 4.91 21.76 17.22
CA SER A 156 4.58 22.30 15.89
C SER A 156 4.41 21.18 14.88
N THR A 157 4.00 21.53 13.67
CA THR A 157 3.92 20.61 12.53
C THR A 157 4.79 21.13 11.39
N SER A 158 5.28 20.20 10.57
CA SER A 158 5.93 20.49 9.29
C SER A 158 5.33 19.61 8.19
N GLN A 159 5.34 20.11 6.96
CA GLN A 159 4.95 19.33 5.79
C GLN A 159 5.89 18.12 5.58
N PRO A 160 5.44 17.09 4.85
CA PRO A 160 6.31 15.99 4.44
C PRO A 160 7.42 16.52 3.51
N SER A 161 8.58 15.85 3.53
CA SER A 161 9.68 16.24 2.64
C SER A 161 9.38 15.85 1.19
N PRO A 162 9.90 16.59 0.19
CA PRO A 162 9.82 16.19 -1.21
C PRO A 162 10.35 14.77 -1.46
N ALA A 163 11.43 14.37 -0.77
CA ALA A 163 12.03 13.04 -0.88
C ALA A 163 11.07 11.92 -0.43
N PHE A 164 10.22 12.18 0.57
CA PHE A 164 9.21 11.21 1.00
C PHE A 164 8.16 10.99 -0.10
N PHE A 165 7.71 12.08 -0.74
CA PHE A 165 6.84 11.99 -1.91
C PHE A 165 7.50 11.24 -3.07
N THR A 166 8.78 11.49 -3.33
CA THR A 166 9.55 10.76 -4.35
C THR A 166 9.50 9.24 -4.11
N GLU A 167 9.75 8.81 -2.87
CA GLU A 167 9.72 7.39 -2.52
C GLU A 167 8.33 6.77 -2.73
N ILE A 168 7.28 7.46 -2.30
CA ILE A 168 5.89 7.01 -2.45
C ILE A 168 5.51 6.92 -3.92
N TYR A 169 5.80 7.94 -4.72
CA TYR A 169 5.49 7.93 -6.15
C TYR A 169 6.25 6.84 -6.90
N ASN A 170 7.51 6.56 -6.55
CA ASN A 170 8.26 5.44 -7.14
C ASN A 170 7.58 4.09 -6.88
N LYS A 171 7.11 3.86 -5.65
CA LYS A 171 6.42 2.62 -5.27
C LYS A 171 5.08 2.45 -5.99
N ILE A 172 4.36 3.55 -6.20
CA ILE A 172 3.02 3.53 -6.80
C ILE A 172 3.09 3.47 -8.32
N ALA A 173 4.01 4.19 -8.95
CA ALA A 173 4.14 4.25 -10.42
C ALA A 173 4.43 2.89 -11.05
N ALA A 174 5.00 1.95 -10.30
CA ALA A 174 5.19 0.55 -10.73
C ALA A 174 3.89 -0.25 -10.80
N LYS A 175 2.82 0.19 -10.11
CA LYS A 175 1.56 -0.54 -9.95
C LYS A 175 0.37 0.12 -10.65
N TYR A 176 0.49 1.37 -11.06
CA TYR A 176 -0.63 2.17 -11.56
C TYR A 176 -0.25 2.95 -12.83
N GLU A 177 -1.18 3.05 -13.79
CA GLU A 177 -0.99 3.83 -15.03
C GLU A 177 -1.06 5.34 -14.79
N SER A 178 -1.82 5.76 -13.79
CA SER A 178 -1.96 7.16 -13.37
C SER A 178 -2.09 7.27 -11.86
N ILE A 179 -1.75 8.42 -11.29
CA ILE A 179 -1.82 8.68 -9.85
C ILE A 179 -2.59 9.96 -9.62
N ILE A 180 -3.64 9.91 -8.81
CA ILE A 180 -4.28 11.10 -8.25
C ILE A 180 -3.66 11.34 -6.87
N SER A 181 -3.10 12.53 -6.67
CA SER A 181 -2.45 12.94 -5.41
C SER A 181 -3.20 14.12 -4.81
N LEU A 182 -4.14 13.84 -3.91
CA LEU A 182 -5.11 14.79 -3.36
C LEU A 182 -4.79 15.12 -1.90
N HIS A 183 -4.53 16.40 -1.61
CA HIS A 183 -3.92 16.80 -0.33
C HIS A 183 -4.64 17.96 0.35
N ILE A 184 -4.29 18.17 1.63
CA ILE A 184 -4.66 19.36 2.39
C ILE A 184 -4.42 20.65 1.61
N SER A 185 -5.28 21.64 1.84
CA SER A 185 -5.22 22.92 1.17
C SER A 185 -3.83 23.55 1.13
N GLU A 186 -3.42 24.05 -0.04
CA GLU A 186 -2.19 24.83 -0.21
C GLU A 186 -2.13 26.07 0.69
N LYS A 187 -3.30 26.61 1.06
CA LYS A 187 -3.39 27.76 1.96
C LYS A 187 -3.10 27.40 3.42
N LEU A 188 -3.17 26.12 3.78
CA LEU A 188 -2.96 25.63 5.15
C LEU A 188 -1.56 25.02 5.36
N SER A 189 -0.98 24.47 4.28
CA SER A 189 0.25 23.69 4.32
C SER A 189 0.99 23.68 2.99
N GLY A 190 2.32 23.63 3.01
CA GLY A 190 3.15 23.43 1.81
C GLY A 190 3.22 21.97 1.33
N THR A 191 2.31 21.11 1.77
CA THR A 191 2.31 19.66 1.44
C THR A 191 2.22 19.44 -0.07
N ILE A 192 1.36 20.17 -0.77
CA ILE A 192 1.24 20.09 -2.23
C ILE A 192 2.50 20.60 -2.94
N GLN A 193 3.16 21.63 -2.40
CA GLN A 193 4.46 22.05 -2.93
C GLN A 193 5.49 20.94 -2.76
N GLY A 194 5.51 20.26 -1.62
CA GLY A 194 6.33 19.07 -1.38
C GLY A 194 6.04 17.95 -2.38
N ALA A 195 4.77 17.67 -2.64
CA ALA A 195 4.34 16.71 -3.66
C ALA A 195 4.83 17.08 -5.07
N ARG A 196 4.67 18.35 -5.49
CA ARG A 196 5.13 18.84 -6.80
C ARG A 196 6.65 18.76 -6.94
N MET A 197 7.38 19.14 -5.90
CA MET A 197 8.85 19.04 -5.89
C MET A 197 9.29 17.58 -5.93
N GLY A 198 8.58 16.71 -5.21
CA GLY A 198 8.89 15.28 -5.13
C GLY A 198 8.76 14.54 -6.46
N CYS A 199 7.91 15.01 -7.38
CA CYS A 199 7.74 14.40 -8.70
C CYS A 199 8.38 15.17 -9.86
N LYS A 200 8.96 16.35 -9.64
CA LYS A 200 9.38 17.29 -10.70
C LYS A 200 10.32 16.66 -11.75
N ASP A 201 11.31 15.89 -11.29
CA ASP A 201 12.38 15.35 -12.15
C ASP A 201 12.18 13.85 -12.46
N MET A 202 10.96 13.33 -12.26
CA MET A 202 10.61 11.94 -12.57
C MET A 202 10.24 11.77 -14.04
N GLU A 203 10.70 10.67 -14.65
CA GLU A 203 10.34 10.30 -16.04
C GLU A 203 8.84 10.14 -16.25
N TYR A 204 8.10 9.72 -15.21
CA TYR A 204 6.64 9.55 -15.21
C TYR A 204 5.91 10.64 -14.45
N SER A 205 6.52 11.82 -14.27
CA SER A 205 5.89 12.98 -13.64
C SER A 205 4.55 13.35 -14.28
N ASN A 206 4.41 13.13 -15.59
CA ASN A 206 3.17 13.34 -16.34
C ASN A 206 2.01 12.41 -15.95
N LYS A 207 2.28 11.29 -15.26
CA LYS A 207 1.25 10.38 -14.73
C LYS A 207 0.70 10.83 -13.37
N ILE A 208 1.30 11.84 -12.74
CA ILE A 208 0.99 12.25 -11.37
C ILE A 208 0.16 13.53 -11.41
N HIS A 209 -1.11 13.41 -11.02
CA HIS A 209 -2.09 14.48 -11.03
C HIS A 209 -2.30 14.98 -9.60
N ILE A 210 -1.62 16.08 -9.26
CA ILE A 210 -1.70 16.67 -7.93
C ILE A 210 -2.91 17.62 -7.88
N VAL A 211 -3.78 17.42 -6.89
CA VAL A 211 -5.04 18.15 -6.72
C VAL A 211 -5.04 18.85 -5.35
N ASP A 212 -5.33 20.15 -5.36
CA ASP A 212 -5.62 20.91 -4.15
C ASP A 212 -7.07 20.67 -3.71
N SER A 213 -7.25 20.05 -2.54
CA SER A 213 -8.59 19.79 -1.97
C SER A 213 -9.28 21.06 -1.47
N LYS A 214 -8.53 22.16 -1.27
CA LYS A 214 -9.00 23.41 -0.65
C LYS A 214 -9.57 23.23 0.76
N THR A 215 -9.36 22.07 1.38
CA THR A 215 -9.89 21.72 2.70
C THR A 215 -8.89 20.86 3.49
N SER A 216 -9.32 20.28 4.61
CA SER A 216 -8.56 19.38 5.49
C SER A 216 -9.54 18.47 6.24
N SER A 217 -9.02 17.53 7.03
CA SER A 217 -9.82 16.69 7.93
C SER A 217 -10.84 15.85 7.16
N VAL A 218 -11.98 15.53 7.78
CA VAL A 218 -13.03 14.69 7.21
C VAL A 218 -13.49 15.17 5.83
N ALA A 219 -13.48 16.48 5.57
CA ALA A 219 -13.82 17.02 4.25
C ALA A 219 -12.81 16.60 3.16
N LEU A 220 -11.51 16.56 3.48
CA LEU A 220 -10.50 15.96 2.58
C LEU A 220 -10.76 14.47 2.44
N GLY A 221 -11.04 13.76 3.53
CA GLY A 221 -11.40 12.34 3.51
C GLY A 221 -12.59 12.02 2.60
N LEU A 222 -13.64 12.85 2.61
CA LEU A 222 -14.80 12.69 1.73
C LEU A 222 -14.41 12.77 0.24
N LEU A 223 -13.57 13.74 -0.12
CA LEU A 223 -13.09 13.88 -1.50
C LEU A 223 -12.21 12.70 -1.92
N VAL A 224 -11.36 12.20 -1.02
CA VAL A 224 -10.52 11.01 -1.26
C VAL A 224 -11.40 9.76 -1.40
N ALA A 225 -12.43 9.60 -0.57
CA ALA A 225 -13.37 8.48 -0.67
C ALA A 225 -14.18 8.53 -1.98
N GLU A 226 -14.63 9.71 -2.40
CA GLU A 226 -15.30 9.91 -3.69
C GLU A 226 -14.37 9.54 -4.86
N ALA A 227 -13.10 10.00 -4.84
CA ALA A 227 -12.11 9.60 -5.83
C ALA A 227 -11.97 8.07 -5.92
N ALA A 228 -11.87 7.41 -4.76
CA ALA A 228 -11.72 5.96 -4.69
C ALA A 228 -12.95 5.20 -5.24
N GLN A 229 -14.17 5.72 -4.99
CA GLN A 229 -15.40 5.18 -5.55
C GLN A 229 -15.45 5.32 -7.08
N LEU A 230 -15.15 6.51 -7.59
CA LEU A 230 -15.15 6.77 -9.04
C LEU A 230 -14.11 5.92 -9.79
N ILE A 231 -12.93 5.72 -9.18
CA ILE A 231 -11.91 4.80 -9.72
C ILE A 231 -12.46 3.37 -9.77
N GLN A 232 -13.13 2.91 -8.70
CA GLN A 232 -13.72 1.57 -8.64
C GLN A 232 -14.86 1.40 -9.67
N GLU A 233 -15.62 2.45 -9.94
CA GLU A 233 -16.69 2.48 -10.94
C GLU A 233 -16.17 2.59 -12.39
N GLY A 234 -14.86 2.79 -12.59
CA GLY A 234 -14.23 2.79 -13.90
C GLY A 234 -14.32 4.12 -14.66
N PHE A 235 -14.58 5.23 -13.96
CA PHE A 235 -14.56 6.57 -14.57
C PHE A 235 -13.17 6.92 -15.12
N ARG A 236 -13.13 7.76 -16.15
CA ARG A 236 -11.86 8.21 -16.73
C ARG A 236 -11.19 9.22 -15.82
N LEU A 237 -9.85 9.20 -15.81
CA LEU A 237 -9.02 10.09 -14.98
C LEU A 237 -9.42 11.56 -15.04
N GLU A 238 -9.64 12.09 -16.24
CA GLU A 238 -10.01 13.49 -16.46
C GLU A 238 -11.37 13.84 -15.85
N GLU A 239 -12.34 12.93 -15.95
CA GLU A 239 -13.67 13.07 -15.36
C GLU A 239 -13.58 13.11 -13.83
N ILE A 240 -12.77 12.22 -13.26
CA ILE A 240 -12.53 12.16 -11.81
C ILE A 240 -11.88 13.46 -11.34
N ILE A 241 -10.81 13.93 -11.99
CA ILE A 241 -10.14 15.18 -11.62
C ILE A 241 -11.10 16.37 -11.70
N ASN A 242 -11.92 16.46 -12.75
CA ASN A 242 -12.88 17.55 -12.89
C ASN A 242 -13.93 17.53 -11.78
N ARG A 243 -14.44 16.33 -11.45
CA ARG A 243 -15.40 16.15 -10.36
C ARG A 243 -14.80 16.49 -9.01
N LEU A 244 -13.56 16.08 -8.73
CA LEU A 244 -12.86 16.44 -7.49
C LEU A 244 -12.62 17.95 -7.36
N LYS A 245 -12.28 18.63 -8.46
CA LYS A 245 -12.13 20.11 -8.44
C LYS A 245 -13.46 20.80 -8.10
N ASN A 246 -14.56 20.36 -8.71
CA ASN A 246 -15.88 20.89 -8.41
C ASN A 246 -16.30 20.58 -6.96
N ALA A 247 -16.09 19.35 -6.49
CA ALA A 247 -16.39 18.95 -5.13
C ALA A 247 -15.55 19.73 -4.11
N ALA A 248 -14.27 19.99 -4.40
CA ALA A 248 -13.39 20.82 -3.56
C ALA A 248 -13.88 22.28 -3.40
N ASP A 249 -14.57 22.84 -4.41
CA ASP A 249 -15.17 24.18 -4.32
C ASP A 249 -16.47 24.20 -3.49
N ASN A 250 -17.18 23.07 -3.44
CA ASN A 250 -18.50 22.97 -2.82
C ASN A 250 -18.46 22.35 -1.41
N VAL A 251 -17.45 21.54 -1.09
CA VAL A 251 -17.31 20.93 0.23
C VAL A 251 -17.16 22.02 1.29
N LYS A 252 -17.85 21.84 2.41
CA LYS A 252 -17.78 22.73 3.57
C LYS A 252 -17.41 21.93 4.81
N ILE A 253 -16.56 22.52 5.62
CA ILE A 253 -16.27 22.06 6.97
C ILE A 253 -16.54 23.24 7.90
N PHE A 254 -17.28 22.98 8.97
CA PHE A 254 -17.57 23.96 10.01
C PHE A 254 -16.92 23.47 11.29
N ILE A 255 -16.10 24.31 11.92
CA ILE A 255 -15.41 23.95 13.16
C ILE A 255 -15.78 24.92 14.28
N SER A 256 -16.04 24.36 15.46
CA SER A 256 -16.19 25.10 16.71
C SER A 256 -15.19 24.56 17.70
N ILE A 257 -14.37 25.46 18.26
CA ILE A 257 -13.29 25.09 19.16
C ILE A 257 -13.36 25.87 20.47
N PRO A 258 -12.95 25.28 21.61
CA PRO A 258 -13.01 25.94 22.90
C PRO A 258 -11.99 27.09 23.03
N THR A 259 -10.96 27.14 22.17
CA THR A 259 -9.95 28.19 22.20
C THR A 259 -9.30 28.43 20.84
N LEU A 260 -9.10 29.71 20.48
CA LEU A 260 -8.35 30.13 19.29
C LEU A 260 -6.83 30.09 19.46
N LYS A 261 -6.34 29.82 20.68
CA LYS A 261 -4.92 29.85 21.07
C LYS A 261 -4.04 29.07 20.09
N TYR A 262 -4.43 27.86 19.72
CA TYR A 262 -3.62 26.97 18.89
C TYR A 262 -3.61 27.36 17.40
N LEU A 263 -4.72 27.90 16.87
CA LEU A 263 -4.76 28.44 15.51
C LEU A 263 -3.87 29.69 15.37
N MET A 264 -3.89 30.57 16.37
CA MET A 264 -2.98 31.72 16.41
C MET A 264 -1.52 31.29 16.57
N ARG A 265 -1.23 30.33 17.46
CA ARG A 265 0.14 29.83 17.70
C ARG A 265 0.74 29.18 16.46
N SER A 266 -0.08 28.47 15.68
CA SER A 266 0.34 27.82 14.44
C SER A 266 0.42 28.78 13.25
N GLY A 267 -0.10 30.01 13.36
CA GLY A 267 -0.14 30.98 12.27
C GLY A 267 -1.26 30.77 11.25
N ARG A 268 -2.13 29.76 11.45
CA ARG A 268 -3.26 29.46 10.55
C ARG A 268 -4.50 30.33 10.83
N LEU A 269 -4.45 31.15 11.89
CA LEU A 269 -5.34 32.28 12.10
C LEU A 269 -4.52 33.53 12.35
N SER A 270 -4.78 34.60 11.60
CA SER A 270 -4.10 35.87 11.79
C SER A 270 -4.29 36.38 13.23
N LYS A 271 -3.21 36.82 13.89
CA LYS A 271 -3.23 37.29 15.28
C LYS A 271 -4.26 38.40 15.53
N ALA A 272 -4.44 39.32 14.57
CA ALA A 272 -5.43 40.40 14.66
C ALA A 272 -6.88 39.89 14.72
N LYS A 273 -7.27 38.94 13.85
CA LYS A 273 -8.61 38.31 13.90
C LYS A 273 -8.81 37.45 15.15
N GLY A 274 -7.75 36.81 15.66
CA GLY A 274 -7.82 35.99 16.87
C GLY A 274 -7.95 36.78 18.18
N LEU A 275 -7.34 37.96 18.27
CA LEU A 275 -7.45 38.87 19.42
C LEU A 275 -8.87 39.41 19.61
N LEU A 276 -9.52 39.87 18.53
CA LEU A 276 -10.92 40.35 18.56
C LEU A 276 -11.89 39.25 19.02
N GLY A 277 -11.72 38.00 18.57
CA GLY A 277 -12.57 36.88 18.99
C GLY A 277 -12.36 36.48 20.46
N THR A 278 -11.12 36.55 20.97
CA THR A 278 -10.79 36.16 22.35
C THR A 278 -11.29 37.20 23.36
N LEU A 279 -11.17 38.50 23.04
CA LEU A 279 -11.60 39.60 23.92
C LEU A 279 -13.13 39.59 24.16
N LEU A 280 -13.90 39.11 23.18
CA LEU A 280 -15.37 39.08 23.24
C LEU A 280 -15.95 37.76 23.81
N ASN A 281 -15.09 36.84 24.27
CA ASN A 281 -15.48 35.49 24.74
C ASN A 281 -16.41 34.73 23.76
N LEU A 282 -16.31 35.05 22.47
CA LEU A 282 -17.14 34.45 21.43
C LEU A 282 -16.64 33.03 21.17
N LYS A 283 -17.58 32.11 20.92
CA LYS A 283 -17.30 30.77 20.40
C LYS A 283 -17.51 30.80 18.89
N PRO A 284 -16.50 31.16 18.08
CA PRO A 284 -16.68 31.31 16.64
C PRO A 284 -16.93 29.94 15.99
N ILE A 285 -17.81 29.95 15.00
CA ILE A 285 -17.87 28.90 13.98
C ILE A 285 -17.00 29.39 12.83
N LEU A 286 -15.96 28.61 12.49
CA LEU A 286 -15.07 28.86 11.36
C LEU A 286 -15.45 27.98 10.18
#